data_AF-A0A520C474-F1
#
_entry.id   AF-A0A520C474-F1
#
_cell.length_a   1.000
_cell.length_b   1.000
_cell.length_c   1.000
_cell.angle_alpha   90.00
_cell.angle_beta   90.00
_cell.angle_gamma   90.00
#
_symmetry.space_group_name_H-M   'P 1'
#
loop_
_entity.id
_entity.type
_entity.pdbx_description
1 polymer ?
#
loop_
_entity_poly.entity_id
_entity_poly.type
_entity_poly.pdbx_seq_one_letter_code
_entity_poly.pdbx_strand_id
1 'polypeptide(L)'
;KNPFKSVSPADLIFKVEDNTALKYYSGVSKFQNNYTPGQVETELEALKAIAKNPLNIPVYLHDAKASVNIQASSVTAVELMVWDADLRLTVNQKDDFFEISGRLIIEGNAYALENLRIRHQYFVQLNNKLYLLPRADLVKVISFFIKQSNRLVIHKSKYAEFQKNILIQLEGSIQVDYSYLKPATPKQIEEKGFDLENEKLIYLSESEDYILITPVMRYGNLEIPVLSKKQIQAQDKFGNLFTLHREEDAELQFTAEILKQHPFFYDQETNDSYYLHRKRFLEEAWFLDAFETWRSKDIHILGFNAHSSDNAGCKAKTYSICGRKSFAFSPVIG
;
A
#
# COMPACT_ATOMS: atom_id res chain seq x y z
N LYS A 1 -0.53 25.22 -40.26
CA LYS A 1 0.38 25.71 -39.21
C LYS A 1 -0.07 25.08 -37.90
N ASN A 2 0.85 24.50 -37.12
CA ASN A 2 0.53 23.93 -35.82
C ASN A 2 0.21 25.06 -34.83
N PRO A 3 -0.99 25.10 -34.19
CA PRO A 3 -1.35 26.19 -33.27
C PRO A 3 -0.62 26.11 -31.92
N PHE A 4 0.08 25.00 -31.64
CA PHE A 4 0.77 24.82 -30.37
C PHE A 4 2.08 25.60 -30.28
N LYS A 5 2.25 26.31 -29.18
CA LYS A 5 3.50 26.98 -28.78
C LYS A 5 4.06 26.25 -27.57
N SER A 6 5.29 25.78 -27.67
CA SER A 6 6.00 25.16 -26.54
C SER A 6 6.28 26.22 -25.47
N VAL A 7 6.08 25.85 -24.21
CA VAL A 7 6.38 26.67 -23.03
C VAL A 7 7.30 25.87 -22.12
N SER A 8 8.30 26.52 -21.53
CA SER A 8 9.22 25.93 -20.55
C SER A 8 8.56 25.95 -19.16
N PRO A 9 8.30 24.79 -18.52
CA PRO A 9 7.83 24.72 -17.15
C PRO A 9 8.84 25.31 -16.17
N ALA A 10 10.14 25.20 -16.46
CA ALA A 10 11.19 25.80 -15.64
C ALA A 10 11.02 27.32 -15.50
N ASP A 11 10.59 28.00 -16.57
CA ASP A 11 10.33 29.45 -16.57
C ASP A 11 9.06 29.80 -15.79
N LEU A 12 8.12 28.86 -15.67
CA LEU A 12 6.86 29.03 -14.95
C LEU A 12 7.01 28.78 -13.45
N ILE A 13 7.94 27.92 -13.03
CA ILE A 13 8.23 27.64 -11.61
C ILE A 13 8.56 28.93 -10.85
N PHE A 14 9.34 29.84 -11.46
CA PHE A 14 9.70 31.12 -10.83
C PHE A 14 8.57 32.15 -10.79
N LYS A 15 7.42 31.86 -11.41
CA LYS A 15 6.26 32.77 -11.49
C LYS A 15 5.10 32.35 -10.60
N VAL A 16 5.21 31.20 -9.93
CA VAL A 16 4.17 30.68 -9.04
C VAL A 16 4.61 30.77 -7.59
N GLU A 17 3.70 31.23 -6.73
CA GLU A 17 3.91 31.28 -5.28
C GLU A 17 3.26 30.09 -4.57
N ASP A 18 2.25 29.48 -5.19
CA ASP A 18 1.56 28.33 -4.63
C ASP A 18 2.40 27.05 -4.72
N ASN A 19 2.53 26.36 -3.57
CA ASN A 19 3.32 25.14 -3.45
C ASN A 19 2.77 24.00 -4.33
N THR A 20 1.44 23.91 -4.51
CA THR A 20 0.86 22.84 -5.33
C THR A 20 1.11 23.08 -6.83
N ALA A 21 1.03 24.32 -7.29
CA ALA A 21 1.40 24.74 -8.63
C ALA A 21 2.91 24.55 -8.90
N LEU A 22 3.77 24.84 -7.91
CA LEU A 22 5.20 24.57 -7.99
C LEU A 22 5.46 23.07 -8.20
N LYS A 23 4.86 22.21 -7.37
CA LYS A 23 4.96 20.74 -7.50
C LYS A 23 4.48 20.26 -8.88
N TYR A 24 3.38 20.79 -9.38
CA TYR A 24 2.85 20.47 -10.71
C TYR A 24 3.89 20.76 -11.81
N TYR A 25 4.43 21.98 -11.87
CA TYR A 25 5.39 22.35 -12.90
C TYR A 25 6.73 21.63 -12.76
N SER A 26 7.22 21.41 -11.54
CA SER A 26 8.39 20.57 -11.29
C SER A 26 8.18 19.14 -11.80
N GLY A 27 7.00 18.58 -11.59
CA GLY A 27 6.60 17.28 -12.14
C GLY A 27 6.65 17.28 -13.67
N VAL A 28 6.01 18.24 -14.34
CA VAL A 28 6.03 18.34 -15.82
C VAL A 28 7.46 18.48 -16.33
N SER A 29 8.28 19.33 -15.70
CA SER A 29 9.67 19.54 -16.08
C SER A 29 10.50 18.25 -16.02
N LYS A 30 10.22 17.35 -15.07
CA LYS A 30 10.91 16.06 -14.94
C LYS A 30 10.70 15.16 -16.16
N PHE A 31 9.51 15.18 -16.76
CA PHE A 31 9.20 14.31 -17.91
C PHE A 31 9.49 14.98 -19.26
N GLN A 32 9.59 16.31 -19.33
CA GLN A 32 9.87 17.02 -20.57
C GLN A 32 11.36 17.00 -20.97
N ASN A 33 12.27 17.02 -20.00
CA ASN A 33 13.72 17.16 -20.24
C ASN A 33 14.45 15.83 -20.02
N ASN A 34 14.88 15.17 -21.10
CA ASN A 34 15.77 14.00 -21.06
C ASN A 34 15.32 12.94 -20.05
N TYR A 35 14.04 12.55 -20.16
CA TYR A 35 13.47 11.50 -19.32
C TYR A 35 14.35 10.25 -19.39
N THR A 36 15.04 9.98 -18.29
CA THR A 36 15.77 8.76 -18.05
C THR A 36 14.94 7.98 -17.05
N PRO A 37 14.49 6.76 -17.37
CA PRO A 37 13.73 5.95 -16.43
C PRO A 37 14.47 5.87 -15.09
N GLY A 38 13.83 6.34 -14.03
CA GLY A 38 14.34 6.39 -12.66
C GLY A 38 13.70 5.35 -11.77
N GLN A 39 13.79 5.56 -10.44
CA GLN A 39 13.02 4.79 -9.47
C GLN A 39 11.52 5.11 -9.62
N VAL A 40 10.70 4.05 -9.73
CA VAL A 40 9.23 4.11 -9.91
C VAL A 40 8.59 5.03 -8.88
N GLU A 41 9.07 4.97 -7.65
CA GLU A 41 8.57 5.74 -6.51
C GLU A 41 8.71 7.25 -6.76
N THR A 42 9.89 7.72 -7.20
CA THR A 42 10.13 9.14 -7.50
C THR A 42 9.36 9.62 -8.74
N GLU A 43 9.11 8.73 -9.70
CA GLU A 43 8.28 9.05 -10.88
C GLU A 43 6.80 9.18 -10.50
N LEU A 44 6.31 8.28 -9.65
CA LEU A 44 4.94 8.31 -9.16
C LEU A 44 4.65 9.59 -8.37
N GLU A 45 5.55 10.05 -7.52
CA GLU A 45 5.35 11.32 -6.80
C GLU A 45 5.21 12.52 -7.75
N ALA A 46 6.01 12.57 -8.82
CA ALA A 46 5.88 13.59 -9.84
C ALA A 46 4.56 13.46 -10.63
N LEU A 47 4.15 12.24 -10.98
CA LEU A 47 2.89 11.98 -11.67
C LEU A 47 1.67 12.28 -10.81
N LYS A 48 1.71 12.01 -9.50
CA LYS A 48 0.66 12.40 -8.54
C LYS A 48 0.49 13.91 -8.53
N ALA A 49 1.60 14.67 -8.50
CA ALA A 49 1.55 16.13 -8.57
C ALA A 49 0.95 16.65 -9.89
N ILE A 50 1.29 16.03 -11.02
CA ILE A 50 0.70 16.36 -12.33
C ILE A 50 -0.79 16.02 -12.36
N ALA A 51 -1.18 14.81 -11.94
CA ALA A 51 -2.55 14.34 -12.02
C ALA A 51 -3.50 15.07 -11.08
N LYS A 52 -3.01 15.63 -9.95
CA LYS A 52 -3.80 16.55 -9.12
C LYS A 52 -4.22 17.83 -9.86
N ASN A 53 -3.43 18.26 -10.85
CA ASN A 53 -3.70 19.38 -11.75
C ASN A 53 -4.35 20.62 -11.07
N PRO A 54 -3.71 21.23 -10.06
CA PRO A 54 -4.30 22.33 -9.30
C PRO A 54 -4.60 23.57 -10.15
N LEU A 55 -3.96 23.68 -11.32
CA LEU A 55 -4.11 24.78 -12.26
C LEU A 55 -5.26 24.55 -13.26
N ASN A 56 -5.95 23.41 -13.21
CA ASN A 56 -6.99 23.01 -14.15
C ASN A 56 -6.59 23.17 -15.63
N ILE A 57 -5.33 22.87 -15.94
CA ILE A 57 -4.81 22.97 -17.30
C ILE A 57 -5.42 21.82 -18.12
N PRO A 58 -6.02 22.09 -19.30
CA PRO A 58 -6.56 21.03 -20.15
C PRO A 58 -5.47 20.04 -20.57
N VAL A 59 -5.75 18.75 -20.43
CA VAL A 59 -4.82 17.66 -20.75
C VAL A 59 -5.25 16.97 -22.03
N TYR A 60 -4.26 16.59 -22.84
CA TYR A 60 -4.48 15.92 -24.11
C TYR A 60 -3.56 14.71 -24.25
N LEU A 61 -4.10 13.63 -24.82
CA LEU A 61 -3.34 12.43 -25.18
C LEU A 61 -2.98 12.47 -26.66
N HIS A 62 -1.69 12.29 -26.96
CA HIS A 62 -1.17 12.21 -28.33
C HIS A 62 -1.43 10.83 -28.94
N ASP A 63 -1.96 10.82 -30.16
CA ASP A 63 -2.11 9.64 -31.00
C ASP A 63 -1.02 9.59 -32.08
N ALA A 64 0.02 8.81 -31.78
CA ALA A 64 1.14 8.59 -32.69
C ALA A 64 0.73 7.92 -34.02
N LYS A 65 -0.45 7.25 -34.09
CA LYS A 65 -0.96 6.70 -35.35
C LYS A 65 -1.47 7.78 -36.30
N ALA A 66 -2.04 8.85 -35.75
CA ALA A 66 -2.53 9.99 -36.54
C ALA A 66 -1.38 10.86 -37.04
N SER A 67 -0.37 11.10 -36.20
CA SER A 67 0.86 11.78 -36.61
C SER A 67 1.99 11.51 -35.62
N VAL A 68 3.22 11.39 -36.12
CA VAL A 68 4.43 11.32 -35.27
C VAL A 68 4.61 12.62 -34.47
N ASN A 69 4.22 13.76 -35.04
CA ASN A 69 4.33 15.07 -34.39
C ASN A 69 3.07 15.42 -33.60
N ILE A 70 3.24 16.16 -32.51
CA ILE A 70 2.12 16.71 -31.72
C ILE A 70 1.51 17.89 -32.49
N GLN A 71 0.29 17.73 -32.97
CA GLN A 71 -0.48 18.74 -33.72
C GLN A 71 -1.94 18.67 -33.29
N ALA A 72 -2.73 19.70 -33.57
CA ALA A 72 -4.13 19.76 -33.16
C ALA A 72 -4.96 18.54 -33.62
N SER A 73 -4.65 17.97 -34.78
CA SER A 73 -5.32 16.78 -35.32
C SER A 73 -4.81 15.45 -34.77
N SER A 74 -3.69 15.43 -34.03
CA SER A 74 -3.09 14.21 -33.47
C SER A 74 -3.25 14.12 -31.96
N VAL A 75 -4.07 14.97 -31.35
CA VAL A 75 -4.32 14.95 -29.90
C VAL A 75 -5.81 14.85 -29.60
N THR A 76 -6.14 14.20 -28.49
CA THR A 76 -7.52 14.07 -27.99
C THR A 76 -7.57 14.53 -26.54
N ALA A 77 -8.60 15.30 -26.18
CA ALA A 77 -8.77 15.77 -24.81
C ALA A 77 -9.01 14.58 -23.87
N VAL A 78 -8.36 14.62 -22.71
CA VAL A 78 -8.46 13.59 -21.67
C VAL A 78 -8.52 14.20 -20.28
N GLU A 79 -9.22 13.54 -19.38
CA GLU A 79 -9.25 13.87 -17.96
C GLU A 79 -8.20 13.03 -17.21
N LEU A 80 -7.33 13.70 -16.44
CA LEU A 80 -6.44 13.00 -15.51
C LEU A 80 -7.18 12.75 -14.20
N MET A 81 -7.16 11.50 -13.76
CA MET A 81 -7.78 11.09 -12.51
C MET A 81 -6.70 10.49 -11.61
N VAL A 82 -6.61 10.99 -10.38
CA VAL A 82 -5.95 10.26 -9.29
C VAL A 82 -6.99 9.38 -8.66
N TRP A 83 -6.75 8.07 -8.67
CA TRP A 83 -7.68 7.11 -8.13
C TRP A 83 -6.92 6.09 -7.29
N ASP A 84 -7.38 5.85 -6.07
CA ASP A 84 -6.80 4.79 -5.24
C ASP A 84 -7.20 3.44 -5.81
N ALA A 85 -6.23 2.81 -6.46
CA ALA A 85 -6.48 1.64 -7.27
C ALA A 85 -6.63 0.37 -6.41
N ASP A 86 -7.84 -0.18 -6.42
CA ASP A 86 -8.15 -1.48 -5.81
C ASP A 86 -7.87 -2.59 -6.83
N LEU A 87 -6.65 -3.13 -6.77
CA LEU A 87 -6.25 -4.34 -7.49
C LEU A 87 -6.61 -5.56 -6.65
N ARG A 88 -7.30 -6.50 -7.29
CA ARG A 88 -7.62 -7.80 -6.70
C ARG A 88 -7.10 -8.92 -7.57
N LEU A 89 -6.49 -9.91 -6.94
CA LEU A 89 -6.11 -11.16 -7.58
C LEU A 89 -7.11 -12.25 -7.20
N THR A 90 -7.38 -13.15 -8.11
CA THR A 90 -8.22 -14.33 -7.86
C THR A 90 -7.44 -15.58 -8.20
N VAL A 91 -7.43 -16.54 -7.29
CA VAL A 91 -6.83 -17.85 -7.47
C VAL A 91 -7.91 -18.91 -7.60
N ASN A 92 -7.94 -19.57 -8.75
CA ASN A 92 -8.87 -20.66 -9.06
C ASN A 92 -8.13 -21.98 -9.19
N GLN A 93 -8.59 -23.00 -8.47
CA GLN A 93 -8.07 -24.36 -8.64
C GLN A 93 -8.87 -25.06 -9.76
N LYS A 94 -8.16 -25.57 -10.77
CA LYS A 94 -8.70 -26.39 -11.87
C LYS A 94 -7.83 -27.61 -12.04
N ASP A 95 -8.35 -28.77 -11.64
CA ASP A 95 -7.64 -30.05 -11.64
C ASP A 95 -6.26 -29.94 -10.94
N ASP A 96 -5.18 -30.16 -11.70
CA ASP A 96 -3.80 -30.12 -11.22
C ASP A 96 -3.14 -28.73 -11.31
N PHE A 97 -3.92 -27.69 -11.63
CA PHE A 97 -3.42 -26.34 -11.84
C PHE A 97 -4.15 -25.29 -11.00
N PHE A 98 -3.41 -24.26 -10.60
CA PHE A 98 -3.90 -23.04 -10.01
C PHE A 98 -3.75 -21.92 -11.03
N GLU A 99 -4.87 -21.31 -11.36
CA GLU A 99 -4.97 -20.18 -12.27
C GLU A 99 -5.09 -18.89 -11.46
N ILE A 100 -4.22 -17.94 -11.74
CA ILE A 100 -4.23 -16.62 -11.08
C ILE A 100 -4.52 -15.57 -12.14
N SER A 101 -5.54 -14.76 -11.90
CA SER A 101 -5.93 -13.62 -12.73
C SER A 101 -6.10 -12.37 -11.87
N GLY A 102 -6.00 -11.20 -12.51
CA GLY A 102 -6.14 -9.90 -11.85
C GLY A 102 -7.31 -9.09 -12.39
N ARG A 103 -7.88 -8.24 -11.52
CA ARG A 103 -8.89 -7.24 -11.86
C ARG A 103 -8.63 -5.93 -11.10
N LEU A 104 -8.94 -4.81 -11.74
CA LEU A 104 -8.96 -3.49 -11.10
C LEU A 104 -10.41 -3.03 -10.90
N ILE A 105 -10.73 -2.49 -9.72
CA ILE A 105 -12.09 -2.03 -9.38
C ILE A 105 -12.24 -0.52 -9.59
N ILE A 106 -12.32 -0.04 -10.82
CA ILE A 106 -12.38 1.41 -11.10
C ILE A 106 -13.82 1.92 -10.99
N GLU A 107 -14.04 2.97 -10.19
CA GLU A 107 -15.38 3.58 -9.99
C GLU A 107 -16.47 2.54 -9.64
N GLY A 108 -16.11 1.52 -8.84
CA GLY A 108 -17.02 0.44 -8.42
C GLY A 108 -17.20 -0.70 -9.44
N ASN A 109 -16.63 -0.58 -10.64
CA ASN A 109 -16.71 -1.59 -11.69
C ASN A 109 -15.44 -2.44 -11.76
N ALA A 110 -15.60 -3.75 -11.89
CA ALA A 110 -14.47 -4.68 -12.01
C ALA A 110 -14.04 -4.84 -13.47
N TYR A 111 -12.77 -4.52 -13.76
CA TYR A 111 -12.15 -4.68 -15.07
C TYR A 111 -11.02 -5.72 -15.00
N ALA A 112 -11.12 -6.79 -15.78
CA ALA A 112 -10.03 -7.75 -15.92
C ALA A 112 -8.79 -7.07 -16.54
N LEU A 113 -7.59 -7.40 -16.06
CA LEU A 113 -6.34 -6.77 -16.54
C LEU A 113 -6.15 -6.92 -18.06
N GLU A 114 -6.65 -8.01 -18.65
CA GLU A 114 -6.63 -8.25 -20.10
C GLU A 114 -7.40 -7.22 -20.92
N ASN A 115 -8.41 -6.57 -20.32
CA ASN A 115 -9.27 -5.60 -20.98
C ASN A 115 -8.78 -4.16 -20.73
N LEU A 116 -7.71 -3.98 -19.97
CA LEU A 116 -7.20 -2.66 -19.62
C LEU A 116 -6.17 -2.17 -20.61
N ARG A 117 -6.34 -0.91 -21.01
CA ARG A 117 -5.37 -0.22 -21.85
C ARG A 117 -4.41 0.58 -20.98
N ILE A 118 -3.24 0.00 -20.71
CA ILE A 118 -2.18 0.73 -19.99
C ILE A 118 -1.47 1.72 -20.91
N ARG A 119 -1.31 2.95 -20.45
CA ARG A 119 -0.62 4.05 -21.11
C ARG A 119 0.55 4.52 -20.26
N HIS A 120 1.70 4.69 -20.91
CA HIS A 120 2.91 5.19 -20.27
C HIS A 120 3.29 4.45 -18.97
N GLN A 121 2.94 3.16 -18.86
CA GLN A 121 3.15 2.27 -17.69
C GLN A 121 2.35 2.63 -16.43
N TYR A 122 1.97 3.89 -16.26
CA TYR A 122 1.38 4.42 -15.02
C TYR A 122 -0.11 4.69 -15.09
N PHE A 123 -0.70 4.72 -16.28
CA PHE A 123 -2.09 5.11 -16.46
C PHE A 123 -2.94 3.98 -17.02
N VAL A 124 -4.13 3.79 -16.46
CA VAL A 124 -5.20 3.00 -17.06
C VAL A 124 -6.08 3.94 -17.86
N GLN A 125 -6.18 3.72 -19.18
CA GLN A 125 -7.07 4.49 -20.04
C GLN A 125 -8.46 3.83 -20.10
N LEU A 126 -9.49 4.56 -19.68
CA LEU A 126 -10.90 4.20 -19.88
C LEU A 126 -11.64 5.40 -20.49
N ASN A 127 -12.21 5.22 -21.68
CA ASN A 127 -12.87 6.29 -22.43
C ASN A 127 -11.95 7.51 -22.61
N ASN A 128 -12.40 8.71 -22.19
CA ASN A 128 -11.62 9.95 -22.18
C ASN A 128 -10.68 10.04 -20.95
N LYS A 129 -10.87 9.23 -19.90
CA LYS A 129 -10.13 9.36 -18.65
C LYS A 129 -8.82 8.55 -18.65
N LEU A 130 -7.81 9.10 -18.00
CA LEU A 130 -6.54 8.45 -17.64
C LEU A 130 -6.43 8.36 -16.12
N TYR A 131 -6.57 7.16 -15.59
CA TYR A 131 -6.44 6.89 -14.15
C TYR A 131 -4.99 6.58 -13.82
N LEU A 132 -4.35 7.44 -13.02
CA LEU A 132 -3.02 7.17 -12.48
C LEU A 132 -3.08 5.99 -11.51
N LEU A 133 -2.16 5.04 -11.64
CA LEU A 133 -1.87 4.01 -10.63
C LEU A 133 -0.91 4.61 -9.60
N PRO A 134 -1.37 5.01 -8.39
CA PRO A 134 -0.58 5.87 -7.51
C PRO A 134 0.49 5.12 -6.70
N ARG A 135 0.47 3.78 -6.70
CA ARG A 135 1.35 2.95 -5.87
C ARG A 135 2.32 2.10 -6.70
N ALA A 136 3.57 2.02 -6.25
CA ALA A 136 4.65 1.35 -6.98
C ALA A 136 4.48 -0.17 -7.05
N ASP A 137 3.97 -0.77 -5.98
CA ASP A 137 3.62 -2.19 -5.90
C ASP A 137 2.54 -2.57 -6.92
N LEU A 138 1.49 -1.75 -7.07
CA LEU A 138 0.46 -1.95 -8.09
C LEU A 138 1.02 -1.91 -9.50
N VAL A 139 1.84 -0.91 -9.82
CA VAL A 139 2.50 -0.78 -11.13
C VAL A 139 3.35 -2.02 -11.41
N LYS A 140 4.12 -2.49 -10.43
CA LYS A 140 4.98 -3.69 -10.55
C LYS A 140 4.14 -4.95 -10.81
N VAL A 141 3.07 -5.17 -10.05
CA VAL A 141 2.19 -6.34 -10.20
C VAL A 141 1.46 -6.33 -11.54
N ILE A 142 0.83 -5.20 -11.91
CA ILE A 142 0.12 -5.08 -13.20
C ILE A 142 1.07 -5.30 -14.37
N SER A 143 2.26 -4.68 -14.31
CA SER A 143 3.30 -4.88 -15.34
C SER A 143 3.76 -6.34 -15.45
N PHE A 144 3.85 -7.05 -14.32
CA PHE A 144 4.17 -8.48 -14.31
C PHE A 144 3.08 -9.30 -15.00
N PHE A 145 1.80 -9.10 -14.65
CA PHE A 145 0.70 -9.83 -15.28
C PHE A 145 0.61 -9.56 -16.78
N ILE A 146 0.80 -8.32 -17.23
CA ILE A 146 0.80 -7.98 -18.67
C ILE A 146 1.90 -8.74 -19.42
N LYS A 147 3.09 -8.86 -18.83
CA LYS A 147 4.19 -9.66 -19.41
C LYS A 147 3.89 -11.16 -19.49
N GLN A 148 2.98 -11.64 -18.65
CA GLN A 148 2.54 -13.04 -18.57
C GLN A 148 1.18 -13.24 -19.24
N SER A 149 0.82 -12.42 -20.23
CA SER A 149 -0.46 -12.52 -20.95
C SER A 149 -1.69 -12.44 -20.03
N ASN A 150 -1.60 -11.67 -18.95
CA ASN A 150 -2.65 -11.37 -17.97
C ASN A 150 -3.16 -12.57 -17.15
N ARG A 151 -2.53 -13.74 -17.27
CA ARG A 151 -2.94 -14.96 -16.55
C ARG A 151 -1.74 -15.83 -16.24
N LEU A 152 -1.63 -16.25 -14.97
CA LEU A 152 -0.62 -17.21 -14.54
C LEU A 152 -1.26 -18.57 -14.34
N VAL A 153 -0.57 -19.62 -14.76
CA VAL A 153 -0.99 -21.01 -14.54
C VAL A 153 0.14 -21.76 -13.86
N ILE A 154 -0.12 -22.29 -12.67
CA ILE A 154 0.89 -22.92 -11.81
C ILE A 154 0.43 -24.33 -11.48
N HIS A 155 1.29 -25.31 -11.75
CA HIS A 155 1.00 -26.70 -11.39
C HIS A 155 0.98 -26.88 -9.86
N LYS A 156 0.09 -27.74 -9.35
CA LYS A 156 -0.13 -27.99 -7.91
C LYS A 156 1.14 -28.25 -7.12
N SER A 157 2.13 -28.93 -7.72
CA SER A 157 3.40 -29.26 -7.06
C SER A 157 4.27 -28.05 -6.73
N LYS A 158 4.09 -26.92 -7.44
CA LYS A 158 4.84 -25.66 -7.22
C LYS A 158 3.99 -24.60 -6.52
N TYR A 159 2.69 -24.84 -6.41
CA TYR A 159 1.75 -23.82 -5.96
C TYR A 159 1.97 -23.41 -4.50
N ALA A 160 2.19 -24.35 -3.59
CA ALA A 160 2.38 -24.05 -2.16
C ALA A 160 3.56 -23.11 -1.92
N GLU A 161 4.68 -23.33 -2.61
CA GLU A 161 5.86 -22.46 -2.54
C GLU A 161 5.57 -21.09 -3.15
N PHE A 162 4.91 -21.05 -4.31
CA PHE A 162 4.53 -19.79 -4.95
C PHE A 162 3.57 -18.97 -4.08
N GLN A 163 2.57 -19.60 -3.48
CA GLN A 163 1.62 -18.95 -2.58
C GLN A 163 2.37 -18.30 -1.41
N LYS A 164 3.24 -19.05 -0.74
CA LYS A 164 4.01 -18.57 0.41
C LYS A 164 4.95 -17.42 0.08
N ASN A 165 5.68 -17.54 -1.02
CA ASN A 165 6.76 -16.62 -1.37
C ASN A 165 6.27 -15.39 -2.16
N ILE A 166 5.11 -15.48 -2.83
CA ILE A 166 4.58 -14.43 -3.69
C ILE A 166 3.21 -13.96 -3.20
N LEU A 167 2.17 -14.81 -3.24
CA LEU A 167 0.79 -14.36 -2.98
C LEU A 167 0.60 -13.81 -1.56
N ILE A 168 1.11 -14.52 -0.55
CA ILE A 168 1.03 -14.07 0.85
C ILE A 168 1.81 -12.76 1.09
N GLN A 169 2.86 -12.50 0.31
CA GLN A 169 3.60 -11.23 0.41
C GLN A 169 2.80 -10.08 -0.22
N LEU A 170 2.09 -10.34 -1.32
CA LEU A 170 1.23 -9.35 -1.98
C LEU A 170 0.00 -8.99 -1.14
N GLU A 171 -0.49 -9.92 -0.33
CA GLU A 171 -1.61 -9.72 0.59
C GLU A 171 -1.38 -8.60 1.63
N GLY A 172 -0.15 -8.11 1.79
CA GLY A 172 0.12 -6.89 2.55
C GLY A 172 -0.62 -5.67 1.98
N SER A 173 -0.78 -5.58 0.66
CA SER A 173 -1.25 -4.35 -0.01
C SER A 173 -2.29 -4.57 -1.12
N ILE A 174 -2.51 -5.82 -1.53
CA ILE A 174 -3.37 -6.25 -2.62
C ILE A 174 -4.28 -7.36 -2.11
N GLN A 175 -5.58 -7.28 -2.39
CA GLN A 175 -6.50 -8.36 -2.02
C GLN A 175 -6.28 -9.59 -2.91
N VAL A 176 -6.16 -10.76 -2.29
CA VAL A 176 -6.06 -12.05 -3.00
C VAL A 176 -7.23 -12.94 -2.56
N ASP A 177 -8.09 -13.28 -3.51
CA ASP A 177 -9.27 -14.13 -3.31
C ASP A 177 -8.96 -15.58 -3.72
N TYR A 178 -9.00 -16.52 -2.78
CA TYR A 178 -8.78 -17.95 -3.05
C TYR A 178 -10.11 -18.69 -3.18
N SER A 179 -10.58 -18.96 -4.40
CA SER A 179 -11.93 -19.52 -4.62
C SER A 179 -12.10 -20.97 -4.15
N TYR A 180 -10.98 -21.68 -3.96
CA TYR A 180 -10.96 -23.06 -3.47
C TYR A 180 -10.99 -23.16 -1.94
N LEU A 181 -10.78 -22.05 -1.22
CA LEU A 181 -10.85 -22.03 0.23
C LEU A 181 -12.28 -21.84 0.70
N LYS A 182 -12.67 -22.62 1.72
CA LYS A 182 -13.98 -22.52 2.36
C LYS A 182 -13.88 -21.73 3.67
N PRO A 183 -14.93 -20.99 4.05
CA PRO A 183 -14.98 -20.36 5.36
C PRO A 183 -14.96 -21.42 6.47
N ALA A 184 -14.44 -21.02 7.63
CA ALA A 184 -14.36 -21.86 8.82
C ALA A 184 -15.74 -22.36 9.24
N THR A 185 -15.83 -23.65 9.57
CA THR A 185 -17.01 -24.20 10.24
C THR A 185 -17.00 -23.84 11.74
N PRO A 186 -18.15 -23.81 12.43
CA PRO A 186 -18.20 -23.50 13.87
C PRO A 186 -17.24 -24.36 14.72
N LYS A 187 -17.12 -25.65 14.39
CA LYS A 187 -16.19 -26.56 15.05
C LYS A 187 -14.72 -26.17 14.84
N GLN A 188 -14.35 -25.72 13.63
CA GLN A 188 -12.98 -25.28 13.35
C GLN A 188 -12.64 -23.97 14.07
N ILE A 189 -13.63 -23.08 14.26
CA ILE A 189 -13.49 -21.84 15.02
C ILE A 189 -13.15 -22.16 16.48
N GLU A 190 -13.98 -22.99 17.13
CA GLU A 190 -13.78 -23.44 18.52
C GLU A 190 -12.45 -24.20 18.70
N GLU A 191 -12.12 -25.14 17.81
CA GLU A 191 -10.88 -25.93 17.91
C GLU A 191 -9.61 -25.09 17.80
N LYS A 192 -9.68 -23.90 17.18
CA LYS A 192 -8.55 -22.99 17.01
C LYS A 192 -8.58 -21.79 17.97
N GLY A 193 -9.60 -21.67 18.80
CA GLY A 193 -9.77 -20.53 19.69
C GLY A 193 -10.05 -19.23 18.94
N PHE A 194 -10.69 -19.31 17.77
CA PHE A 194 -11.14 -18.12 17.02
C PHE A 194 -12.49 -17.58 17.52
N ASP A 195 -13.12 -18.29 18.45
CA ASP A 195 -14.29 -17.88 19.24
C ASP A 195 -13.91 -17.08 20.49
N LEU A 196 -12.61 -17.02 20.82
CA LEU A 196 -12.09 -16.20 21.91
C LEU A 196 -12.07 -14.72 21.52
N GLU A 197 -12.03 -13.85 22.53
CA GLU A 197 -11.92 -12.41 22.32
C GLU A 197 -10.62 -12.06 21.60
N ASN A 198 -10.73 -11.25 20.55
CA ASN A 198 -9.58 -10.78 19.78
C ASN A 198 -8.79 -9.73 20.56
N GLU A 199 -7.46 -9.78 20.51
CA GLU A 199 -6.61 -8.79 21.18
C GLU A 199 -6.14 -7.70 20.21
N LYS A 200 -6.11 -6.45 20.69
CA LYS A 200 -5.54 -5.31 19.97
C LYS A 200 -4.09 -5.11 20.41
N LEU A 201 -3.17 -5.13 19.45
CA LEU A 201 -1.75 -4.96 19.67
C LEU A 201 -1.22 -3.78 18.82
N ILE A 202 -0.29 -3.01 19.37
CA ILE A 202 0.53 -2.06 18.62
C ILE A 202 1.97 -2.52 18.71
N TYR A 203 2.57 -2.83 17.57
CA TYR A 203 4.01 -3.04 17.48
C TYR A 203 4.73 -1.73 17.17
N LEU A 204 5.80 -1.46 17.91
CA LEU A 204 6.69 -0.34 17.69
C LEU A 204 8.05 -0.83 17.19
N SER A 205 8.48 -0.31 16.04
CA SER A 205 9.80 -0.57 15.48
C SER A 205 10.46 0.72 14.99
N GLU A 206 11.79 0.72 14.89
CA GLU A 206 12.56 1.86 14.40
C GLU A 206 13.03 1.58 12.97
N SER A 207 12.92 2.57 12.08
CA SER A 207 13.49 2.53 10.73
C SER A 207 14.05 3.91 10.39
N GLU A 208 15.37 4.00 10.28
CA GLU A 208 16.08 5.26 10.04
C GLU A 208 15.67 6.34 11.06
N ASP A 209 15.07 7.44 10.58
CA ASP A 209 14.59 8.57 11.39
C ASP A 209 13.12 8.43 11.83
N TYR A 210 12.49 7.28 11.58
CA TYR A 210 11.06 7.05 11.83
C TYR A 210 10.83 5.95 12.86
N ILE A 211 9.76 6.12 13.64
CA ILE A 211 9.14 5.10 14.45
C ILE A 211 7.92 4.58 13.68
N LEU A 212 7.89 3.28 13.44
CA LEU A 212 6.77 2.58 12.83
C LEU A 212 5.83 2.11 13.94
N ILE A 213 4.54 2.34 13.72
CA ILE A 213 3.44 1.99 14.62
C ILE A 213 2.54 1.05 13.83
N THR A 214 2.70 -0.25 14.06
CA THR A 214 2.01 -1.32 13.32
C THR A 214 0.84 -1.84 14.17
N PRO A 215 -0.40 -1.40 13.89
CA PRO A 215 -1.57 -1.99 14.53
C PRO A 215 -1.85 -3.40 14.05
N VAL A 216 -2.03 -4.31 14.99
CA VAL A 216 -2.22 -5.73 14.78
C VAL A 216 -3.42 -6.21 15.59
N MET A 217 -4.34 -6.91 14.95
CA MET A 217 -5.38 -7.68 15.63
C MET A 217 -4.92 -9.14 15.75
N ARG A 218 -5.02 -9.70 16.95
CA ARG A 218 -4.76 -11.12 17.20
C ARG A 218 -6.08 -11.90 17.20
N TYR A 219 -6.19 -12.84 16.27
CA TYR A 219 -7.28 -13.80 16.17
C TYR A 219 -6.77 -15.17 16.63
N GLY A 220 -7.12 -15.58 17.85
CA GLY A 220 -6.55 -16.78 18.47
C GLY A 220 -5.02 -16.69 18.56
N ASN A 221 -4.30 -17.49 17.76
CA ASN A 221 -2.83 -17.46 17.68
C ASN A 221 -2.26 -16.72 16.46
N LEU A 222 -3.12 -16.12 15.63
CA LEU A 222 -2.73 -15.43 14.41
C LEU A 222 -2.73 -13.92 14.62
N GLU A 223 -1.62 -13.28 14.29
CA GLU A 223 -1.46 -11.83 14.36
C GLU A 223 -1.50 -11.23 12.95
N ILE A 224 -2.45 -10.33 12.72
CA ILE A 224 -2.74 -9.75 11.41
C ILE A 224 -2.68 -8.22 11.51
N PRO A 225 -1.80 -7.54 10.76
CA PRO A 225 -1.81 -6.09 10.67
C PRO A 225 -3.14 -5.60 10.11
N VAL A 226 -3.80 -4.69 10.82
CA VAL A 226 -5.17 -4.27 10.48
C VAL A 226 -5.23 -3.50 9.16
N LEU A 227 -4.13 -2.84 8.78
CA LEU A 227 -4.02 -2.12 7.51
C LEU A 227 -3.79 -3.05 6.31
N SER A 228 -3.34 -4.29 6.55
CA SER A 228 -3.05 -5.25 5.49
C SER A 228 -4.34 -5.82 4.86
N LYS A 229 -4.25 -6.22 3.59
CA LYS A 229 -5.34 -6.93 2.87
C LYS A 229 -5.30 -8.46 3.07
N LYS A 230 -4.53 -8.93 4.04
CA LYS A 230 -4.27 -10.34 4.28
C LYS A 230 -5.52 -11.07 4.77
N GLN A 231 -5.78 -12.24 4.18
CA GLN A 231 -6.84 -13.12 4.65
C GLN A 231 -6.34 -14.00 5.79
N ILE A 232 -7.20 -14.28 6.77
CA ILE A 232 -6.88 -15.25 7.82
C ILE A 232 -7.06 -16.64 7.22
N GLN A 233 -5.96 -17.40 7.15
CA GLN A 233 -5.95 -18.78 6.70
C GLN A 233 -5.42 -19.68 7.82
N ALA A 234 -6.11 -20.79 8.06
CA ALA A 234 -5.72 -21.79 9.05
C ALA A 234 -5.94 -23.21 8.50
N GLN A 235 -5.28 -24.18 9.14
CA GLN A 235 -5.40 -25.60 8.81
C GLN A 235 -6.09 -26.37 9.93
N ASP A 236 -7.00 -27.27 9.57
CA ASP A 236 -7.58 -28.21 10.53
C ASP A 236 -6.58 -29.35 10.90
N LYS A 237 -7.02 -30.28 11.75
CA LYS A 237 -6.20 -31.43 12.19
C LYS A 237 -5.85 -32.40 11.05
N PHE A 238 -6.56 -32.33 9.92
CA PHE A 238 -6.37 -33.16 8.74
C PHE A 238 -5.57 -32.44 7.64
N GLY A 239 -5.14 -31.20 7.89
CA GLY A 239 -4.37 -30.38 6.95
C GLY A 239 -5.23 -29.64 5.93
N ASN A 240 -6.57 -29.65 6.04
CA ASN A 240 -7.42 -28.88 5.13
C ASN A 240 -7.38 -27.41 5.51
N LEU A 241 -7.17 -26.56 4.50
CA LEU A 241 -7.17 -25.12 4.65
C LEU A 241 -8.60 -24.56 4.70
N PHE A 242 -8.80 -23.56 5.55
CA PHE A 242 -10.02 -22.77 5.63
C PHE A 242 -9.70 -21.30 5.91
N THR A 243 -10.67 -20.42 5.65
CA THR A 243 -10.55 -18.98 5.91
C THR A 243 -11.39 -18.55 7.10
N LEU A 244 -10.96 -17.50 7.80
CA LEU A 244 -11.73 -16.83 8.84
C LEU A 244 -12.02 -15.40 8.40
N HIS A 245 -13.25 -14.94 8.64
CA HIS A 245 -13.60 -13.54 8.44
C HIS A 245 -12.95 -12.66 9.50
N ARG A 246 -12.43 -11.51 9.08
CA ARG A 246 -11.91 -10.49 9.99
C ARG A 246 -13.08 -9.71 10.58
N GLU A 247 -12.92 -9.25 11.82
CA GLU A 247 -13.88 -8.37 12.49
C GLU A 247 -13.67 -6.93 11.99
N GLU A 248 -14.12 -6.66 10.77
CA GLU A 248 -13.85 -5.41 10.05
C GLU A 248 -14.26 -4.16 10.84
N ASP A 249 -15.41 -4.19 11.53
CA ASP A 249 -15.87 -3.07 12.35
C ASP A 249 -14.94 -2.80 13.55
N ALA A 250 -14.45 -3.87 14.20
CA ALA A 250 -13.53 -3.75 15.33
C ALA A 250 -12.13 -3.27 14.88
N GLU A 251 -11.66 -3.75 13.73
CA GLU A 251 -10.41 -3.30 13.11
C GLU A 251 -10.50 -1.83 12.66
N LEU A 252 -11.64 -1.41 12.10
CA LEU A 252 -11.89 -0.03 11.69
C LEU A 252 -11.89 0.92 12.89
N GLN A 253 -12.57 0.53 13.98
CA GLN A 253 -12.54 1.28 15.23
C GLN A 253 -11.11 1.38 15.78
N PHE A 254 -10.36 0.28 15.81
CA PHE A 254 -8.98 0.26 16.28
C PHE A 254 -8.08 1.19 15.45
N THR A 255 -8.21 1.14 14.13
CA THR A 255 -7.48 2.04 13.21
C THR A 255 -7.84 3.50 13.46
N ALA A 256 -9.12 3.81 13.64
CA ALA A 256 -9.58 5.17 13.94
C ALA A 256 -9.00 5.70 15.26
N GLU A 257 -8.80 4.84 16.27
CA GLU A 257 -8.19 5.23 17.54
C GLU A 257 -6.72 5.61 17.42
N ILE A 258 -6.01 5.03 16.46
CA ILE A 258 -4.62 5.38 16.18
C ILE A 258 -4.55 6.67 15.37
N LEU A 259 -5.35 6.79 14.30
CA LEU A 259 -5.39 7.99 13.45
C LEU A 259 -5.63 9.27 14.27
N LYS A 260 -6.50 9.20 15.29
CA LYS A 260 -6.81 10.33 16.17
C LYS A 260 -5.64 10.80 17.03
N GLN A 261 -4.62 9.95 17.26
CA GLN A 261 -3.52 10.31 18.15
C GLN A 261 -2.59 11.37 17.58
N HIS A 262 -2.49 11.49 16.25
CA HIS A 262 -1.54 12.43 15.68
C HIS A 262 -1.97 12.91 14.28
N PRO A 263 -1.94 14.23 14.00
CA PRO A 263 -2.38 14.78 12.71
C PRO A 263 -1.64 14.21 11.50
N PHE A 264 -0.37 13.84 11.66
CA PHE A 264 0.41 13.28 10.55
C PHE A 264 -0.03 11.89 10.10
N PHE A 265 -0.90 11.19 10.82
CA PHE A 265 -1.38 9.89 10.38
C PHE A 265 -2.49 9.97 9.33
N TYR A 266 -3.24 11.08 9.27
CA TYR A 266 -4.41 11.21 8.38
C TYR A 266 -4.06 11.12 6.89
N ASP A 267 -2.91 11.67 6.48
CA ASP A 267 -2.50 11.76 5.08
C ASP A 267 -1.57 10.63 4.63
N GLN A 268 -1.33 9.61 5.49
CA GLN A 268 -0.39 8.54 5.15
C GLN A 268 -1.06 7.44 4.32
N GLU A 269 -0.50 7.18 3.13
CA GLU A 269 -0.81 6.00 2.33
C GLU A 269 0.09 4.83 2.81
N THR A 270 -0.42 3.94 3.66
CA THR A 270 0.37 2.86 4.30
C THR A 270 -0.30 1.50 4.15
N ASN A 271 0.50 0.43 4.03
CA ASN A 271 0.00 -0.93 3.87
C ASN A 271 -0.07 -1.73 5.20
N ASP A 272 0.76 -1.41 6.19
CA ASP A 272 0.84 -2.16 7.45
C ASP A 272 1.05 -1.29 8.69
N SER A 273 1.75 -0.16 8.55
CA SER A 273 2.20 0.65 9.68
C SER A 273 2.07 2.15 9.41
N TYR A 274 1.69 2.90 10.43
CA TYR A 274 1.88 4.35 10.44
C TYR A 274 3.32 4.69 10.79
N TYR A 275 3.82 5.82 10.30
CA TYR A 275 5.18 6.28 10.58
C TYR A 275 5.17 7.66 11.23
N LEU A 276 6.00 7.85 12.24
CA LEU A 276 6.21 9.15 12.86
C LEU A 276 7.70 9.43 12.98
N HIS A 277 8.14 10.60 12.51
CA HIS A 277 9.54 11.00 12.65
C HIS A 277 9.92 11.04 14.14
N ARG A 278 11.09 10.51 14.50
CA ARG A 278 11.56 10.33 15.88
C ARG A 278 11.48 11.61 16.72
N LYS A 279 11.82 12.76 16.13
CA LYS A 279 11.66 14.07 16.78
C LYS A 279 10.23 14.32 17.27
N ARG A 280 9.23 14.08 16.43
CA ARG A 280 7.81 14.27 16.79
C ARG A 280 7.31 13.22 17.77
N PHE A 281 7.79 11.98 17.65
CA PHE A 281 7.48 10.93 18.61
C PHE A 281 7.90 11.30 20.04
N LEU A 282 9.04 12.00 20.18
CA LEU A 282 9.58 12.45 21.47
C LEU A 282 9.12 13.86 21.87
N GLU A 283 8.50 14.60 20.95
CA GLU A 283 8.07 15.99 21.14
C GLU A 283 6.90 16.05 22.12
N GLU A 284 6.94 17.02 23.03
CA GLU A 284 5.88 17.30 24.01
C GLU A 284 5.45 16.08 24.85
N ALA A 285 6.33 15.07 24.97
CA ALA A 285 6.00 13.80 25.61
C ALA A 285 4.79 13.06 25.00
N TRP A 286 4.48 13.31 23.72
CA TRP A 286 3.35 12.72 23.00
C TRP A 286 3.22 11.20 23.19
N PHE A 287 4.34 10.46 23.15
CA PHE A 287 4.30 9.01 23.30
C PHE A 287 3.80 8.55 24.68
N LEU A 288 4.00 9.33 25.75
CA LEU A 288 3.48 8.99 27.08
C LEU A 288 1.96 9.04 27.05
N ASP A 289 1.40 10.14 26.57
CA ASP A 289 -0.05 10.36 26.49
C ASP A 289 -0.73 9.37 25.53
N ALA A 290 -0.11 9.12 24.36
CA ALA A 290 -0.59 8.14 23.41
C ALA A 290 -0.60 6.73 24.01
N PHE A 291 0.45 6.34 24.73
CA PHE A 291 0.54 5.02 25.34
C PHE A 291 -0.46 4.84 26.48
N GLU A 292 -0.69 5.86 27.30
CA GLU A 292 -1.73 5.84 28.33
C GLU A 292 -3.12 5.72 27.69
N THR A 293 -3.39 6.50 26.64
CA THR A 293 -4.66 6.46 25.90
C THR A 293 -4.90 5.07 25.30
N TRP A 294 -3.91 4.47 24.64
CA TRP A 294 -4.05 3.13 24.07
C TRP A 294 -4.27 2.06 25.13
N ARG A 295 -3.51 2.09 26.23
CA ARG A 295 -3.72 1.14 27.34
C ARG A 295 -5.09 1.27 27.98
N SER A 296 -5.63 2.50 28.09
CA SER A 296 -6.99 2.71 28.61
C SER A 296 -8.09 2.13 27.73
N LYS A 297 -7.76 1.72 26.50
CA LYS A 297 -8.65 1.08 25.51
C LYS A 297 -8.31 -0.39 25.27
N ASP A 298 -7.61 -1.01 26.22
CA ASP A 298 -7.16 -2.40 26.16
C ASP A 298 -6.31 -2.73 24.93
N ILE A 299 -5.52 -1.75 24.47
CA ILE A 299 -4.55 -1.94 23.39
C ILE A 299 -3.18 -2.23 24.01
N HIS A 300 -2.63 -3.41 23.72
CA HIS A 300 -1.31 -3.82 24.19
C HIS A 300 -0.21 -3.24 23.31
N ILE A 301 0.75 -2.55 23.93
CA ILE A 301 1.87 -1.95 23.22
C ILE A 301 3.12 -2.81 23.41
N LEU A 302 3.66 -3.27 22.29
CA LEU A 302 4.83 -4.14 22.21
C LEU A 302 5.91 -3.41 21.39
N GLY A 303 7.10 -3.24 21.94
CA GLY A 303 8.21 -2.64 21.20
C GLY A 303 9.42 -3.58 21.19
N PHE A 304 10.31 -3.33 20.24
CA PHE A 304 11.56 -4.08 20.12
C PHE A 304 12.71 -3.29 20.73
N ASN A 305 13.45 -3.90 21.67
CA ASN A 305 14.82 -3.47 21.95
C ASN A 305 15.74 -4.23 20.99
N ALA A 306 16.41 -3.51 20.09
CA ALA A 306 17.52 -4.06 19.33
C ALA A 306 18.69 -4.34 20.29
N HIS A 307 18.92 -5.61 20.61
CA HIS A 307 20.24 -6.07 21.00
C HIS A 307 20.73 -7.01 19.90
N SER A 308 21.78 -6.56 19.22
CA SER A 308 22.52 -7.28 18.20
C SER A 308 23.16 -8.54 18.78
N SER A 309 22.76 -9.72 18.30
CA SER A 309 23.67 -10.80 17.91
C SER A 309 22.89 -11.96 17.30
N ASP A 310 23.50 -12.56 16.28
CA ASP A 310 23.07 -13.67 15.44
C ASP A 310 22.15 -14.74 16.05
N ASN A 311 21.23 -15.19 15.19
CA ASN A 311 20.47 -16.45 15.19
C ASN A 311 19.51 -16.76 16.37
N ALA A 312 18.28 -17.06 15.95
CA ALA A 312 17.19 -17.74 16.64
C ALA A 312 16.32 -16.91 17.63
N GLY A 313 15.10 -16.60 17.16
CA GLY A 313 13.90 -16.40 17.98
C GLY A 313 13.71 -15.00 18.56
N CYS A 314 12.99 -14.13 17.83
CA CYS A 314 12.48 -12.87 18.38
C CYS A 314 11.45 -13.15 19.49
N LYS A 315 11.66 -12.57 20.68
CA LYS A 315 10.67 -12.52 21.76
C LYS A 315 10.25 -11.08 22.01
N ALA A 316 8.96 -10.78 21.91
CA ALA A 316 8.38 -9.48 22.26
C ALA A 316 8.50 -9.24 23.78
N LYS A 317 8.75 -7.99 24.20
CA LYS A 317 8.66 -7.55 25.60
C LYS A 317 7.57 -6.50 25.75
N THR A 318 6.78 -6.63 26.81
CA THR A 318 5.79 -5.64 27.23
C THR A 318 6.49 -4.46 27.91
N TYR A 319 6.18 -3.22 27.50
CA TYR A 319 6.69 -2.02 28.19
C TYR A 319 5.84 -1.77 29.44
N SER A 320 6.41 -2.06 30.62
CA SER A 320 5.89 -1.59 31.91
C SER A 320 6.67 -0.35 32.36
N ILE A 321 5.97 0.74 32.67
CA ILE A 321 6.59 1.92 33.27
C ILE A 321 6.82 1.59 34.74
N CYS A 322 8.02 1.12 35.08
CA CYS A 322 8.47 1.04 36.47
C CYS A 322 9.60 2.06 36.68
N GLY A 323 9.26 3.12 37.43
CA GLY A 323 10.13 4.02 38.19
C GLY A 323 11.52 4.38 37.65
N ARG A 324 11.68 5.68 37.30
CA ARG A 324 12.93 6.47 37.28
C ARG A 324 14.23 5.66 37.21
N LYS A 325 14.75 5.44 36.00
CA LYS A 325 16.21 5.42 35.79
C LYS A 325 16.55 6.23 34.54
N SER A 326 17.19 7.35 34.82
CA SER A 326 17.97 8.24 33.95
C SER A 326 18.47 7.60 32.64
N PHE A 327 18.03 8.16 31.52
CA PHE A 327 18.69 8.06 30.24
C PHE A 327 20.06 8.76 30.34
N ALA A 328 21.15 7.99 30.35
CA ALA A 328 22.49 8.52 30.15
C ALA A 328 22.85 8.41 28.67
N PHE A 329 22.82 9.53 27.96
CA PHE A 329 23.49 9.66 26.67
C PHE A 329 24.99 9.79 26.92
N SER A 330 25.79 8.87 26.37
CA SER A 330 27.23 9.08 26.21
C SER A 330 27.45 9.68 24.82
N PRO A 331 28.05 10.88 24.68
CA PRO A 331 28.45 11.39 23.38
C PRO A 331 29.78 10.74 23.02
N VAL A 332 29.88 10.11 21.84
CA VAL A 332 31.18 9.83 21.25
C VAL A 332 31.31 10.72 20.03
N ILE A 333 32.07 11.79 20.24
CA ILE A 333 32.77 12.54 19.21
C ILE A 333 34.00 11.70 18.83
N GLY A 334 34.24 11.53 17.53
CA GLY A 334 35.41 10.90 16.95
C GLY A 334 35.33 10.92 15.44
#